data_AF-A0A7V2H8E9-F1
#
_entry.id   AF-A0A7V2H8E9-F1
#
_cell.length_a   1.000
_cell.length_b   1.000
_cell.length_c   1.000
_cell.angle_alpha   90.00
_cell.angle_beta   90.00
_cell.angle_gamma   90.00
#
_symmetry.space_group_name_H-M   'P 1'
#
loop_
_entity.id
_entity.type
_entity.pdbx_description
1 polymer ?
#
loop_
_entity_poly.entity_id
_entity_poly.type
_entity_poly.pdbx_seq_one_letter_code
_entity_poly.pdbx_strand_id
1 'polypeptide(L)'
;GGAASGSEQAWVWTQSTGFTGLGFLSGTTSSRATDINGPGSVIVGGSGNQAFRWTSGTGMVGLGSATFLSSASAQAVSDDGQWIAGEGNGVSGVISAGWIWHDGTFTDIGHMNPFTRFTRVFNLSADGSTVVGWSLNSSFNIEAFRWRAGTGMQPLGAFDPGAFSFESFATDASADGEIVIGSSRAPDNHRAFLWTQATGMVDLQTYLTTNYGIDFGGWTLQEAQAISGDGNVIAGFGYNPTGGREGWVVILPEPAGLTALLACGGVLRRRRA
;
A
#
# COMPACT_ATOMS: atom_id res chain seq x y z
N GLY A 1 -35.09 -22.10 8.18
CA GLY A 1 -34.02 -22.02 9.19
C GLY A 1 -33.69 -20.57 9.38
N GLY A 2 -33.75 -20.08 10.62
CA GLY A 2 -33.75 -18.65 10.94
C GLY A 2 -32.51 -17.91 10.45
N ALA A 3 -32.73 -16.80 9.76
CA ALA A 3 -31.72 -15.76 9.61
C ALA A 3 -31.45 -15.19 11.00
N ALA A 4 -30.27 -15.48 11.55
CA ALA A 4 -29.76 -14.77 12.70
C ALA A 4 -29.51 -13.30 12.30
N SER A 5 -29.90 -12.39 13.18
CA SER A 5 -29.66 -10.96 13.10
C SER A 5 -28.23 -10.59 12.67
N GLY A 6 -28.08 -9.79 11.61
CA GLY A 6 -27.04 -8.75 11.45
C GLY A 6 -25.56 -9.17 11.38
N SER A 7 -25.21 -10.36 10.90
CA SER A 7 -23.80 -10.70 10.65
C SER A 7 -23.30 -10.05 9.36
N GLU A 8 -22.26 -9.22 9.47
CA GLU A 8 -21.54 -8.71 8.31
C GLU A 8 -20.77 -9.84 7.63
N GLN A 9 -20.96 -9.99 6.32
CA GLN A 9 -20.33 -11.04 5.53
C GLN A 9 -19.61 -10.42 4.34
N ALA A 10 -18.47 -10.98 3.96
CA ALA A 10 -17.77 -10.64 2.73
C ALA A 10 -18.49 -11.24 1.52
N TRP A 11 -18.54 -10.51 0.40
CA TRP A 11 -19.19 -10.95 -0.83
C TRP A 11 -18.29 -10.68 -2.03
N VAL A 12 -18.39 -11.53 -3.06
CA VAL A 12 -17.89 -11.26 -4.42
C VAL A 12 -19.08 -11.09 -5.35
N TRP A 13 -19.01 -10.12 -6.26
CA TRP A 13 -19.99 -9.97 -7.32
C TRP A 13 -19.38 -10.34 -8.66
N THR A 14 -20.12 -11.11 -9.46
CA THR A 14 -19.82 -11.25 -10.89
C THR A 14 -21.08 -11.01 -11.70
N GLN A 15 -20.92 -10.64 -12.97
CA GLN A 15 -22.05 -10.48 -13.87
C GLN A 15 -22.88 -11.77 -14.01
N SER A 16 -22.22 -12.94 -13.97
CA SER A 16 -22.89 -14.25 -14.12
C SER A 16 -23.57 -14.76 -12.85
N THR A 17 -23.06 -14.43 -11.67
CA THR A 17 -23.52 -15.01 -10.39
C THR A 17 -24.18 -14.01 -9.47
N GLY A 18 -24.09 -12.71 -9.76
CA GLY A 18 -24.47 -11.65 -8.82
C GLY A 18 -23.62 -11.71 -7.54
N PHE A 19 -24.15 -11.18 -6.44
CA PHE A 19 -23.50 -11.23 -5.12
C PHE A 19 -23.50 -12.66 -4.57
N THR A 20 -22.30 -13.18 -4.33
CA THR A 20 -22.05 -14.49 -3.71
C THR A 20 -21.27 -14.29 -2.42
N GLY A 21 -21.80 -14.79 -1.31
CA GLY A 21 -21.15 -14.68 0.00
C GLY A 21 -19.91 -15.56 0.07
N LEU A 22 -18.82 -15.03 0.60
CA LEU A 22 -17.54 -15.78 0.73
C LEU A 22 -17.56 -16.77 1.89
N GLY A 23 -18.54 -16.66 2.79
CA GLY A 23 -18.65 -17.48 3.99
C GLY A 23 -17.97 -16.89 5.23
N PHE A 24 -17.68 -17.76 6.18
CA PHE A 24 -17.01 -17.47 7.44
C PHE A 24 -16.01 -18.58 7.74
N LEU A 25 -14.91 -18.26 8.42
CA LEU A 25 -14.06 -19.29 9.03
C LEU A 25 -14.79 -19.98 10.18
N SER A 26 -14.44 -21.25 10.41
CA SER A 26 -15.01 -22.07 11.49
C SER A 26 -14.95 -21.37 12.84
N GLY A 27 -16.10 -21.25 13.51
CA GLY A 27 -16.22 -20.58 14.81
C GLY A 27 -16.34 -19.06 14.76
N THR A 28 -16.43 -18.47 13.57
CA THR A 28 -16.64 -17.02 13.38
C THR A 28 -18.02 -16.73 12.81
N THR A 29 -18.52 -15.51 12.99
CA THR A 29 -19.85 -15.07 12.55
C THR A 29 -19.81 -13.76 11.77
N SER A 30 -18.63 -13.22 11.48
CA SER A 30 -18.45 -12.03 10.66
C SER A 30 -17.25 -12.19 9.74
N SER A 31 -17.34 -11.63 8.53
CA SER A 31 -16.23 -11.57 7.59
C SER A 31 -16.26 -10.26 6.79
N ARG A 32 -15.07 -9.75 6.44
CA ARG A 32 -14.85 -8.56 5.62
C ARG A 32 -13.75 -8.85 4.62
N ALA A 33 -14.03 -8.64 3.33
CA ALA A 33 -12.99 -8.61 2.30
C ALA A 33 -12.38 -7.20 2.28
N THR A 34 -11.06 -7.13 2.19
CA THR A 34 -10.30 -5.88 2.16
C THR A 34 -9.64 -5.65 0.80
N ASP A 35 -9.24 -6.72 0.12
CA ASP A 35 -8.55 -6.61 -1.18
C ASP A 35 -8.75 -7.86 -2.06
N ILE A 36 -8.49 -7.69 -3.36
CA ILE A 36 -8.58 -8.71 -4.40
C ILE A 36 -7.42 -8.54 -5.40
N ASN A 37 -6.76 -9.64 -5.78
CA ASN A 37 -5.63 -9.56 -6.72
C ASN A 37 -6.06 -9.13 -8.13
N GLY A 38 -5.13 -8.65 -8.95
CA GLY A 38 -5.41 -8.13 -10.31
C GLY A 38 -6.30 -9.03 -11.19
N PRO A 39 -6.06 -10.35 -11.26
CA PRO A 39 -6.93 -11.29 -11.99
C PRO A 39 -8.32 -11.56 -11.38
N GLY A 40 -8.61 -11.08 -10.16
CA GLY A 40 -9.88 -11.31 -9.49
C GLY A 40 -10.03 -12.71 -8.88
N SER A 41 -8.94 -13.47 -8.77
CA SER A 41 -8.94 -14.90 -8.41
C SER A 41 -8.75 -15.18 -6.93
N VAL A 42 -8.16 -14.23 -6.19
CA VAL A 42 -7.81 -14.34 -4.78
C VAL A 42 -8.33 -13.12 -4.04
N ILE A 43 -9.18 -13.36 -3.04
CA ILE A 43 -9.72 -12.31 -2.15
C ILE A 43 -9.15 -12.53 -0.77
N VAL A 44 -8.75 -11.46 -0.09
CA VAL A 44 -8.24 -11.50 1.27
C VAL A 44 -9.05 -10.63 2.21
N GLY A 45 -8.91 -10.89 3.51
CA GLY A 45 -9.53 -10.06 4.53
C GLY A 45 -9.49 -10.70 5.91
N GLY A 46 -10.48 -10.36 6.73
CA GLY A 46 -10.64 -10.88 8.09
C GLY A 46 -11.96 -11.62 8.28
N SER A 47 -11.94 -12.73 9.03
CA SER A 47 -13.11 -13.44 9.54
C SER A 47 -12.96 -13.57 11.05
N GLY A 48 -13.81 -12.90 11.83
CA GLY A 48 -13.54 -12.68 13.26
C GLY A 48 -12.16 -12.03 13.48
N ASN A 49 -11.29 -12.70 14.25
CA ASN A 49 -9.93 -12.24 14.56
C ASN A 49 -8.85 -12.89 13.66
N GLN A 50 -9.24 -13.54 12.56
CA GLN A 50 -8.35 -14.34 11.73
C GLN A 50 -8.30 -13.79 10.31
N ALA A 51 -7.09 -13.69 9.75
CA ALA A 51 -6.92 -13.36 8.34
C ALA A 51 -7.30 -14.57 7.48
N PHE A 52 -7.95 -14.31 6.33
CA PHE A 52 -8.32 -15.34 5.37
C PHE A 52 -7.78 -15.04 3.97
N ARG A 53 -7.67 -16.10 3.18
CA ARG A 53 -7.54 -16.10 1.73
C ARG A 53 -8.68 -16.93 1.14
N TRP A 54 -9.36 -16.38 0.16
CA TRP A 54 -10.47 -17.03 -0.54
C TRP A 54 -10.13 -17.22 -2.02
N THR A 55 -10.50 -18.38 -2.55
CA THR A 55 -10.55 -18.63 -4.00
C THR A 55 -11.86 -19.34 -4.35
N SER A 56 -12.25 -19.30 -5.62
CA SER A 56 -13.41 -20.05 -6.11
C SER A 56 -13.27 -21.57 -5.93
N GLY A 57 -12.05 -22.10 -5.95
CA GLY A 57 -11.78 -23.54 -5.81
C GLY A 57 -11.76 -24.04 -4.37
N THR A 58 -11.33 -23.20 -3.41
CA THR A 58 -11.13 -23.62 -2.01
C THR A 58 -12.18 -23.04 -1.04
N GLY A 59 -12.90 -22.00 -1.45
CA GLY A 59 -13.65 -21.17 -0.51
C GLY A 59 -12.72 -20.41 0.43
N MET A 60 -13.26 -19.98 1.57
CA MET A 60 -12.53 -19.20 2.59
C MET A 60 -11.63 -20.12 3.41
N VAL A 61 -10.33 -19.83 3.41
CA VAL A 61 -9.31 -20.56 4.17
C VAL A 61 -8.53 -19.58 5.05
N GLY A 62 -8.32 -19.93 6.32
CA GLY A 62 -7.54 -19.10 7.24
C GLY A 62 -6.04 -19.17 6.92
N LEU A 63 -5.32 -18.07 7.13
CA LEU A 63 -3.87 -18.00 6.88
C LEU A 63 -3.01 -18.75 7.91
N GLY A 64 -3.63 -19.27 8.97
CA GLY A 64 -2.97 -19.89 10.11
C GLY A 64 -2.80 -18.92 11.29
N SER A 65 -1.80 -19.18 12.13
CA SER A 65 -1.47 -18.35 13.30
C SER A 65 0.00 -17.97 13.28
N ALA A 66 0.32 -16.85 13.92
CA ALA A 66 1.67 -16.41 14.18
C ALA A 66 1.90 -16.29 15.69
N THR A 67 3.06 -16.69 16.19
CA THR A 67 3.37 -16.64 17.63
C THR A 67 3.43 -15.22 18.18
N PHE A 68 3.59 -14.22 17.31
CA PHE A 68 3.63 -12.80 17.68
C PHE A 68 2.29 -12.07 17.57
N LEU A 69 1.21 -12.75 17.12
CA LEU A 69 -0.11 -12.17 16.90
C LEU A 69 -1.17 -12.83 17.79
N SER A 70 -2.09 -12.02 18.30
CA SER A 70 -3.34 -12.46 18.94
C SER A 70 -4.57 -12.32 18.04
N SER A 71 -4.46 -11.48 17.01
CA SER A 71 -5.39 -11.38 15.89
C SER A 71 -4.64 -11.03 14.61
N ALA A 72 -5.25 -11.31 13.46
CA ALA A 72 -4.74 -10.92 12.16
C ALA A 72 -5.88 -10.50 11.23
N SER A 73 -5.65 -9.46 10.43
CA SER A 73 -6.50 -9.07 9.31
C SER A 73 -5.62 -8.75 8.11
N ALA A 74 -5.86 -9.43 6.99
CA ALA A 74 -5.20 -9.08 5.73
C ALA A 74 -5.71 -7.72 5.24
N GLN A 75 -4.83 -6.92 4.66
CA GLN A 75 -5.17 -5.62 4.08
C GLN A 75 -4.90 -5.57 2.57
N ALA A 76 -3.89 -6.28 2.08
CA ALA A 76 -3.50 -6.26 0.68
C ALA A 76 -2.99 -7.62 0.20
N VAL A 77 -3.12 -7.90 -1.10
CA VAL A 77 -2.67 -9.12 -1.77
C VAL A 77 -1.92 -8.79 -3.07
N SER A 78 -0.81 -9.49 -3.35
CA SER A 78 -0.05 -9.35 -4.60
C SER A 78 -0.85 -9.81 -5.82
N ASP A 79 -0.43 -9.39 -7.01
CA ASP A 79 -1.15 -9.70 -8.26
C ASP A 79 -1.24 -11.20 -8.55
N ASP A 80 -0.21 -11.97 -8.18
CA ASP A 80 -0.19 -13.43 -8.29
C ASP A 80 -0.94 -14.15 -7.14
N GLY A 81 -1.40 -13.39 -6.15
CA GLY A 81 -2.14 -13.88 -5.00
C GLY A 81 -1.35 -14.76 -4.03
N GLN A 82 -0.01 -14.69 -4.07
CA GLN A 82 0.90 -15.49 -3.23
C GLN A 82 1.41 -14.74 -1.99
N TRP A 83 1.47 -13.41 -2.04
CA TRP A 83 1.89 -12.57 -0.93
C TRP A 83 0.69 -11.81 -0.39
N ILE A 84 0.60 -11.75 0.94
CA ILE A 84 -0.50 -11.06 1.62
C ILE A 84 0.11 -10.22 2.74
N ALA A 85 -0.20 -8.94 2.78
CA ALA A 85 0.23 -8.05 3.86
C ALA A 85 -0.97 -7.68 4.73
N GLY A 86 -0.72 -7.41 6.00
CA GLY A 86 -1.76 -6.99 6.91
C GLY A 86 -1.25 -6.54 8.25
N GLU A 87 -2.20 -6.35 9.16
CA GLU A 87 -1.94 -5.93 10.53
C GLU A 87 -2.77 -6.73 11.51
N GLY A 88 -2.43 -6.65 12.79
CA GLY A 88 -3.12 -7.38 13.84
C GLY A 88 -2.66 -6.96 15.23
N ASN A 89 -3.43 -7.34 16.25
CA ASN A 89 -3.02 -7.11 17.63
C ASN A 89 -1.83 -8.02 17.92
N GLY A 90 -0.69 -7.43 18.29
CA GLY A 90 0.47 -8.21 18.69
C GLY A 90 0.34 -8.77 20.10
N VAL A 91 1.28 -9.63 20.49
CA VAL A 91 1.41 -10.13 21.86
C VAL A 91 2.50 -9.38 22.62
N SER A 92 2.60 -9.61 23.94
CA SER A 92 3.70 -9.10 24.76
C SER A 92 3.91 -7.57 24.68
N GLY A 93 2.80 -6.81 24.68
CA GLY A 93 2.79 -5.34 24.68
C GLY A 93 2.93 -4.68 23.30
N VAL A 94 2.91 -5.44 22.20
CA VAL A 94 2.79 -4.88 20.85
C VAL A 94 1.34 -4.49 20.59
N ILE A 95 1.10 -3.21 20.30
CA ILE A 95 -0.27 -2.69 20.13
C ILE A 95 -0.81 -3.08 18.75
N SER A 96 -0.01 -2.89 17.70
CA SER A 96 -0.36 -3.25 16.32
C SER A 96 0.90 -3.74 15.61
N ALA A 97 0.89 -4.99 15.16
CA ALA A 97 1.97 -5.62 14.43
C ALA A 97 1.62 -5.69 12.94
N GLY A 98 2.42 -5.05 12.10
CA GLY A 98 2.39 -5.29 10.66
C GLY A 98 3.02 -6.64 10.35
N TRP A 99 2.54 -7.31 9.31
CA TRP A 99 3.06 -8.59 8.87
C TRP A 99 2.94 -8.77 7.38
N ILE A 100 3.79 -9.63 6.83
CA ILE A 100 3.64 -10.19 5.50
C ILE A 100 3.57 -11.71 5.59
N TRP A 101 2.71 -12.32 4.79
CA TRP A 101 2.46 -13.75 4.75
C TRP A 101 2.80 -14.29 3.37
N HIS A 102 3.49 -15.43 3.35
CA HIS A 102 3.78 -16.20 2.15
C HIS A 102 3.96 -17.67 2.53
N ASP A 103 3.39 -18.58 1.73
CA ASP A 103 3.52 -20.03 1.90
C ASP A 103 3.31 -20.53 3.33
N GLY A 104 2.24 -20.05 3.98
CA GLY A 104 1.85 -20.46 5.33
C GLY A 104 2.66 -19.80 6.46
N THR A 105 3.57 -18.89 6.13
CA THR A 105 4.47 -18.26 7.10
C THR A 105 4.18 -16.77 7.24
N PHE A 106 3.91 -16.34 8.47
CA PHE A 106 3.88 -14.92 8.84
C PHE A 106 5.29 -14.43 9.17
N THR A 107 5.66 -13.28 8.62
CA THR A 107 6.87 -12.52 8.94
C THR A 107 6.47 -11.20 9.57
N ASP A 108 6.97 -10.92 10.77
CA ASP A 108 6.84 -9.60 11.42
C ASP A 108 7.69 -8.58 10.67
N ILE A 109 7.07 -7.48 10.20
CA ILE A 109 7.77 -6.42 9.46
C ILE A 109 8.39 -5.35 10.38
N GLY A 110 8.19 -5.47 11.69
CA GLY A 110 8.75 -4.60 12.71
C GLY A 110 7.98 -3.30 12.90
N HIS A 111 8.64 -2.36 13.58
CA HIS A 111 8.13 -1.04 13.96
C HIS A 111 9.31 -0.07 14.12
N MET A 112 9.08 1.23 13.96
CA MET A 112 10.16 2.23 14.10
C MET A 112 10.48 2.56 15.56
N ASN A 113 9.46 2.63 16.42
CA ASN A 113 9.61 3.00 17.82
C ASN A 113 9.50 1.77 18.74
N PRO A 114 10.57 1.39 19.47
CA PRO A 114 10.60 0.20 20.30
C PRO A 114 9.70 0.27 21.54
N PHE A 115 9.21 1.46 21.90
CA PHE A 115 8.30 1.66 23.03
C PHE A 115 6.83 1.51 22.63
N THR A 116 6.42 2.12 21.51
CA THR A 116 5.01 2.05 21.05
C THR A 116 4.71 0.78 20.31
N ARG A 117 5.71 0.22 19.59
CA ARG A 117 5.62 -1.04 18.86
C ARG A 117 4.35 -1.09 18.01
N PHE A 118 4.20 -0.08 17.17
CA PHE A 118 2.98 0.18 16.42
C PHE A 118 3.29 0.34 14.93
N THR A 119 2.61 -0.47 14.12
CA THR A 119 2.68 -0.44 12.66
C THR A 119 1.27 -0.57 12.09
N ARG A 120 0.98 0.22 11.05
CA ARG A 120 -0.20 0.04 10.19
C ARG A 120 0.20 -0.22 8.76
N VAL A 121 -0.46 -1.21 8.15
CA VAL A 121 -0.23 -1.61 6.76
C VAL A 121 -1.40 -1.13 5.91
N PHE A 122 -1.09 -0.43 4.83
CA PHE A 122 -2.09 0.04 3.87
C PHE A 122 -2.04 -0.71 2.56
N ASN A 123 -0.86 -0.97 1.99
CA ASN A 123 -0.77 -1.70 0.73
C ASN A 123 0.49 -2.57 0.59
N LEU A 124 0.47 -3.43 -0.43
CA LEU A 124 1.52 -4.32 -0.90
C LEU A 124 1.71 -4.11 -2.41
N SER A 125 2.96 -4.00 -2.88
CA SER A 125 3.25 -3.91 -4.31
C SER A 125 2.78 -5.17 -5.05
N ALA A 126 2.45 -5.02 -6.34
CA ALA A 126 1.94 -6.12 -7.17
C ALA A 126 2.88 -7.34 -7.20
N ASP A 127 4.20 -7.12 -7.15
CA ASP A 127 5.22 -8.18 -7.11
C ASP A 127 5.40 -8.82 -5.71
N GLY A 128 4.67 -8.34 -4.69
CA GLY A 128 4.74 -8.82 -3.31
C GLY A 128 6.00 -8.41 -2.55
N SER A 129 6.87 -7.57 -3.12
CA SER A 129 8.18 -7.25 -2.54
C SER A 129 8.17 -6.11 -1.53
N THR A 130 7.14 -5.25 -1.57
CA THR A 130 7.12 -3.96 -0.89
C THR A 130 5.84 -3.75 -0.10
N VAL A 131 5.94 -3.58 1.22
CA VAL A 131 4.80 -3.21 2.08
C VAL A 131 4.89 -1.71 2.40
N VAL A 132 3.78 -1.00 2.28
CA VAL A 132 3.70 0.43 2.63
C VAL A 132 2.62 0.70 3.68
N GLY A 133 2.83 1.77 4.44
CA GLY A 133 1.92 2.21 5.48
C GLY A 133 2.57 3.26 6.37
N TRP A 134 2.29 3.21 7.66
CA TRP A 134 2.87 4.13 8.64
C TRP A 134 3.18 3.47 9.99
N SER A 135 4.15 4.03 10.69
CA SER A 135 4.56 3.63 12.06
C SER A 135 4.74 4.89 12.91
N LEU A 136 4.81 4.72 14.23
CA LEU A 136 5.24 5.81 15.11
C LEU A 136 6.77 5.82 15.17
N ASN A 137 7.40 6.97 14.93
CA ASN A 137 8.85 7.15 15.06
C ASN A 137 9.28 7.40 16.52
N SER A 138 10.57 7.57 16.78
CA SER A 138 11.12 7.74 18.14
C SER A 138 10.56 8.95 18.90
N SER A 139 10.04 9.95 18.17
CA SER A 139 9.41 11.15 18.72
C SER A 139 7.88 11.02 18.84
N PHE A 140 7.34 9.81 18.64
CA PHE A 140 5.90 9.49 18.66
C PHE A 140 5.10 10.15 17.53
N ASN A 141 5.78 10.59 16.46
CA ASN A 141 5.12 11.13 15.29
C ASN A 141 4.76 10.00 14.31
N ILE A 142 3.69 10.21 13.54
CA ILE A 142 3.27 9.29 12.47
C ILE A 142 4.22 9.46 11.29
N GLU A 143 4.84 8.38 10.85
CA GLU A 143 5.79 8.40 9.76
C GLU A 143 5.51 7.28 8.75
N ALA A 144 5.39 7.68 7.49
CA ALA A 144 5.26 6.79 6.36
C ALA A 144 6.47 5.85 6.28
N PHE A 145 6.23 4.60 5.91
CA PHE A 145 7.30 3.63 5.68
C PHE A 145 7.13 2.88 4.38
N ARG A 146 8.27 2.35 3.94
CA ARG A 146 8.37 1.24 3.00
C ARG A 146 9.15 0.11 3.65
N TRP A 147 8.64 -1.10 3.62
CA TRP A 147 9.34 -2.30 4.09
C TRP A 147 9.66 -3.21 2.91
N ARG A 148 10.87 -3.77 2.92
CA ARG A 148 11.25 -4.88 2.03
C ARG A 148 12.01 -5.95 2.79
N ALA A 149 11.92 -7.18 2.30
CA ALA A 149 12.77 -8.26 2.75
C ALA A 149 14.25 -7.90 2.56
N GLY A 150 15.08 -8.19 3.57
CA GLY A 150 16.52 -7.93 3.54
C GLY A 150 16.94 -6.51 3.96
N THR A 151 16.14 -5.48 3.70
CA THR A 151 16.42 -4.10 4.15
C THR A 151 15.60 -3.68 5.37
N GLY A 152 14.49 -4.36 5.64
CA GLY A 152 13.60 -4.02 6.75
C GLY A 152 12.77 -2.76 6.50
N MET A 153 12.25 -2.19 7.58
CA MET A 153 11.40 -1.00 7.56
C MET A 153 12.25 0.26 7.36
N GLN A 154 11.99 0.98 6.26
CA GLN A 154 12.61 2.25 5.91
C GLN A 154 11.61 3.39 6.14
N PRO A 155 11.89 4.35 7.04
CA PRO A 155 11.11 5.58 7.15
C PRO A 155 11.27 6.44 5.90
N LEU A 156 10.18 7.08 5.45
CA LEU A 156 10.18 7.93 4.25
C LEU A 156 10.32 9.43 4.59
N GLY A 157 10.23 9.81 5.86
CA GLY A 157 10.25 11.20 6.31
C GLY A 157 8.90 11.91 6.18
N ALA A 158 8.95 13.24 6.25
CA ALA A 158 7.85 14.17 6.03
C ALA A 158 8.41 15.47 5.42
N PHE A 159 7.56 16.34 4.87
CA PHE A 159 7.99 17.61 4.27
C PHE A 159 8.69 18.55 5.25
N ASP A 160 8.21 18.61 6.49
CA ASP A 160 8.81 19.44 7.54
C ASP A 160 9.18 18.56 8.75
N PRO A 161 10.39 17.97 8.75
CA PRO A 161 10.84 17.12 9.84
C PRO A 161 11.06 17.88 11.15
N GLY A 162 11.05 19.22 11.14
CA GLY A 162 11.22 20.08 12.31
C GLY A 162 9.91 20.68 12.84
N ALA A 163 8.78 20.45 12.17
CA ALA A 163 7.49 21.00 12.59
C ALA A 163 6.99 20.38 13.90
N PHE A 164 6.24 21.17 14.67
CA PHE A 164 5.50 20.71 15.86
C PHE A 164 4.45 19.63 15.53
N SER A 165 4.03 19.51 14.26
CA SER A 165 3.15 18.46 13.77
C SER A 165 3.79 17.74 12.58
N PHE A 166 4.40 16.59 12.85
CA PHE A 166 4.99 15.69 11.86
C PHE A 166 4.03 14.54 11.59
N GLU A 167 3.61 14.37 10.34
CA GLU A 167 2.69 13.31 9.95
C GLU A 167 2.87 12.99 8.46
N SER A 168 3.09 11.71 8.14
CA SER A 168 3.09 11.20 6.77
C SER A 168 2.50 9.80 6.68
N PHE A 169 1.80 9.52 5.57
CA PHE A 169 1.14 8.24 5.31
C PHE A 169 1.49 7.77 3.90
N ALA A 170 2.10 6.59 3.76
CA ALA A 170 2.23 5.94 2.45
C ALA A 170 0.98 5.10 2.18
N THR A 171 0.28 5.40 1.08
CA THR A 171 -1.02 4.81 0.75
C THR A 171 -0.91 3.72 -0.29
N ASP A 172 0.00 3.87 -1.26
CA ASP A 172 0.15 2.94 -2.38
C ASP A 172 1.57 2.96 -2.97
N ALA A 173 1.90 1.98 -3.80
CA ALA A 173 3.18 1.85 -4.47
C ALA A 173 3.05 1.29 -5.90
N SER A 174 4.02 1.59 -6.77
CA SER A 174 4.13 0.97 -8.10
C SER A 174 4.28 -0.56 -8.02
N ALA A 175 4.15 -1.26 -9.15
CA ALA A 175 4.15 -2.73 -9.20
C ALA A 175 5.42 -3.35 -8.61
N ASP A 176 6.55 -2.68 -8.80
CA ASP A 176 7.85 -3.03 -8.21
C ASP A 176 8.08 -2.38 -6.85
N GLY A 177 7.26 -1.40 -6.44
CA GLY A 177 7.38 -0.63 -5.22
C GLY A 177 8.54 0.38 -5.18
N GLU A 178 9.06 0.80 -6.33
CA GLU A 178 10.09 1.85 -6.43
C GLU A 178 9.54 3.28 -6.35
N ILE A 179 8.26 3.46 -6.70
CA ILE A 179 7.53 4.70 -6.47
C ILE A 179 6.53 4.46 -5.35
N VAL A 180 6.59 5.28 -4.30
CA VAL A 180 5.60 5.29 -3.21
C VAL A 180 4.89 6.63 -3.20
N ILE A 181 3.58 6.60 -3.04
CA ILE A 181 2.74 7.79 -2.97
C ILE A 181 2.00 7.86 -1.64
N GLY A 182 1.48 9.04 -1.34
CA GLY A 182 0.72 9.23 -0.11
C GLY A 182 0.45 10.69 0.20
N SER A 183 0.36 10.99 1.49
CA SER A 183 0.17 12.35 1.99
C SER A 183 1.15 12.66 3.12
N SER A 184 1.58 13.91 3.19
CA SER A 184 2.42 14.41 4.28
C SER A 184 1.90 15.77 4.70
N ARG A 185 2.02 16.07 5.99
CA ARG A 185 1.69 17.38 6.54
C ARG A 185 2.62 18.45 5.93
N ALA A 186 2.01 19.53 5.45
CA ALA A 186 2.66 20.76 5.04
C ALA A 186 2.12 21.93 5.90
N PRO A 187 2.71 23.15 5.81
CA PRO A 187 2.30 24.29 6.65
C PRO A 187 0.85 24.73 6.47
N ASP A 188 0.28 24.58 5.28
CA ASP A 188 -1.09 24.98 4.95
C ASP A 188 -2.12 23.85 5.16
N ASN A 189 -1.78 22.62 4.79
CA ASN A 189 -2.55 21.39 5.09
C ASN A 189 -1.72 20.14 4.73
N HIS A 190 -2.33 18.95 4.66
CA HIS A 190 -1.75 17.80 3.97
C HIS A 190 -1.57 18.08 2.48
N ARG A 191 -0.49 17.54 1.93
CA ARG A 191 -0.10 17.60 0.52
C ARG A 191 0.25 16.20 0.04
N ALA A 192 -0.11 15.89 -1.20
CA ALA A 192 0.24 14.63 -1.82
C ALA A 192 1.77 14.57 -2.00
N PHE A 193 2.39 13.44 -1.66
CA PHE A 193 3.81 13.22 -1.89
C PHE A 193 4.06 12.14 -2.93
N LEU A 194 5.23 12.22 -3.54
CA LEU A 194 5.88 11.14 -4.26
C LEU A 194 7.22 10.85 -3.59
N TRP A 195 7.56 9.58 -3.44
CA TRP A 195 8.83 9.13 -2.92
C TRP A 195 9.46 8.13 -3.89
N THR A 196 10.76 8.31 -4.12
CA THR A 196 11.65 7.32 -4.73
C THR A 196 12.96 7.30 -3.96
N GLN A 197 13.75 6.25 -4.14
CA GLN A 197 15.10 6.18 -3.55
C GLN A 197 16.00 7.36 -4.00
N ALA A 198 15.79 7.88 -5.21
CA ALA A 198 16.62 8.95 -5.79
C ALA A 198 16.20 10.36 -5.29
N THR A 199 14.91 10.57 -5.10
CA THR A 199 14.36 11.89 -4.74
C THR A 199 14.16 12.07 -3.24
N GLY A 200 14.02 10.96 -2.49
CA GLY A 200 13.34 11.02 -1.20
C GLY A 200 11.89 11.47 -1.38
N MET A 201 11.27 11.92 -0.29
CA MET A 201 9.90 12.45 -0.31
C MET A 201 9.88 13.86 -0.89
N VAL A 202 9.05 14.08 -1.91
CA VAL A 202 8.84 15.38 -2.55
C VAL A 202 7.35 15.66 -2.73
N ASP A 203 6.97 16.95 -2.75
CA ASP A 203 5.60 17.36 -3.05
C ASP A 203 5.24 16.96 -4.48
N LEU A 204 4.20 16.13 -4.63
CA LEU A 204 3.83 15.53 -5.92
C LEU A 204 3.47 16.59 -6.95
N GLN A 205 2.70 17.61 -6.55
CA GLN A 205 2.28 18.67 -7.45
C GLN A 205 3.49 19.44 -8.00
N THR A 206 4.43 19.80 -7.13
CA THR A 206 5.69 20.46 -7.50
C THR A 206 6.54 19.59 -8.41
N TYR A 207 6.66 18.29 -8.09
CA TYR A 207 7.37 17.33 -8.93
C TYR A 207 6.77 17.24 -10.34
N LEU A 208 5.45 17.18 -10.44
CA LEU A 208 4.72 17.08 -11.71
C LEU A 208 4.82 18.36 -12.54
N THR A 209 4.65 19.54 -11.92
CA THR A 209 4.85 20.82 -12.60
C THR A 209 6.28 20.95 -13.14
N THR A 210 7.28 20.57 -12.34
CA THR A 210 8.69 20.75 -12.69
C THR A 210 9.15 19.79 -13.79
N ASN A 211 8.78 18.50 -13.69
CA ASN A 211 9.30 17.46 -14.59
C ASN A 211 8.42 17.21 -15.81
N TYR A 212 7.13 17.53 -15.75
CA TYR A 212 6.16 17.26 -16.81
C TYR A 212 5.45 18.52 -17.33
N GLY A 213 5.69 19.69 -16.73
CA GLY A 213 5.07 20.95 -17.17
C GLY A 213 3.54 20.99 -16.97
N ILE A 214 3.02 20.19 -16.03
CA ILE A 214 1.59 20.11 -15.77
C ILE A 214 1.13 21.39 -15.06
N ASP A 215 0.18 22.10 -15.67
CA ASP A 215 -0.54 23.19 -15.03
C ASP A 215 -1.80 22.64 -14.34
N PHE A 216 -1.84 22.80 -13.02
CA PHE A 216 -2.96 22.37 -12.18
C PHE A 216 -4.08 23.40 -12.09
N GLY A 217 -3.98 24.57 -12.76
CA GLY A 217 -5.07 25.52 -12.88
C GLY A 217 -5.61 26.06 -11.56
N GLY A 218 -4.77 26.08 -10.50
CA GLY A 218 -5.15 26.48 -9.14
C GLY A 218 -5.62 25.34 -8.23
N TRP A 219 -5.56 24.09 -8.67
CA TRP A 219 -5.78 22.94 -7.80
C TRP A 219 -4.65 22.79 -6.77
N THR A 220 -5.00 22.17 -5.64
CA THR A 220 -4.06 21.71 -4.62
C THR A 220 -4.23 20.21 -4.41
N LEU A 221 -3.20 19.43 -4.71
CA LEU A 221 -3.22 17.98 -4.49
C LEU A 221 -2.99 17.66 -3.01
N GLN A 222 -4.03 17.18 -2.32
CA GLN A 222 -3.99 16.96 -0.88
C GLN A 222 -3.49 15.55 -0.53
N GLU A 223 -4.02 14.53 -1.19
CA GLU A 223 -3.64 13.13 -0.94
C GLU A 223 -3.62 12.35 -2.25
N ALA A 224 -2.57 11.57 -2.47
CA ALA A 224 -2.55 10.53 -3.48
C ALA A 224 -2.99 9.21 -2.82
N GLN A 225 -3.93 8.49 -3.45
CA GLN A 225 -4.52 7.26 -2.89
C GLN A 225 -4.26 6.02 -3.73
N ALA A 226 -4.00 6.17 -5.02
CA ALA A 226 -3.72 5.05 -5.91
C ALA A 226 -2.68 5.43 -6.95
N ILE A 227 -1.83 4.46 -7.31
CA ILE A 227 -0.88 4.54 -8.42
C ILE A 227 -0.98 3.28 -9.28
N SER A 228 -0.87 3.43 -10.60
CA SER A 228 -0.81 2.28 -11.50
C SER A 228 0.51 1.51 -11.34
N GLY A 229 0.50 0.24 -11.74
CA GLY A 229 1.70 -0.62 -11.63
C GLY A 229 2.93 -0.07 -12.35
N ASP A 230 2.74 0.62 -13.48
CA ASP A 230 3.80 1.29 -14.24
C ASP A 230 4.17 2.70 -13.72
N GLY A 231 3.46 3.20 -12.71
CA GLY A 231 3.69 4.52 -12.12
C GLY A 231 3.15 5.71 -12.91
N ASN A 232 2.48 5.49 -14.04
CA ASN A 232 2.07 6.56 -14.96
C ASN A 232 0.68 7.15 -14.67
N VAL A 233 -0.12 6.51 -13.84
CA VAL A 233 -1.44 7.02 -13.44
C VAL A 233 -1.45 7.15 -11.93
N ILE A 234 -1.77 8.34 -11.44
CA ILE A 234 -1.92 8.60 -10.00
C ILE A 234 -3.29 9.24 -9.79
N ALA A 235 -4.04 8.75 -8.80
CA ALA A 235 -5.33 9.28 -8.43
C ALA A 235 -5.41 9.60 -6.94
N GLY A 236 -6.28 10.53 -6.58
CA GLY A 236 -6.43 10.98 -5.20
C GLY A 236 -7.50 12.05 -5.05
N PHE A 237 -7.41 12.85 -3.98
CA PHE A 237 -8.29 13.99 -3.77
C PHE A 237 -7.53 15.26 -3.41
N GLY A 238 -8.15 16.39 -3.67
CA GLY A 238 -7.55 17.70 -3.51
C GLY A 238 -8.61 18.79 -3.47
N TYR A 239 -8.16 20.04 -3.40
CA TYR A 239 -9.02 21.21 -3.46
C TYR A 239 -8.96 21.81 -4.86
N ASN A 240 -10.13 22.01 -5.47
CA ASN A 240 -10.26 22.73 -6.72
C ASN A 240 -10.07 24.26 -6.49
N PRO A 241 -9.96 25.09 -7.54
CA PRO A 241 -9.70 26.53 -7.42
C PRO A 241 -10.78 27.32 -6.66
N THR A 242 -11.95 26.72 -6.44
CA THR A 242 -13.05 27.30 -5.66
C THR A 242 -13.06 26.84 -4.19
N GLY A 243 -12.12 25.97 -3.79
CA GLY A 243 -12.01 25.41 -2.45
C GLY A 243 -12.85 24.15 -2.22
N GLY A 244 -13.49 23.59 -3.25
CA GLY A 244 -14.24 22.34 -3.16
C GLY A 244 -13.32 21.12 -3.14
N ARG A 245 -13.62 20.12 -2.30
CA ARG A 245 -12.86 18.86 -2.22
C ARG A 245 -13.36 17.87 -3.26
N GLU A 246 -12.50 17.49 -4.20
CA GLU A 246 -12.84 16.66 -5.36
C GLU A 246 -11.75 15.63 -5.65
N GLY A 247 -12.12 14.57 -6.38
CA GLY A 247 -11.18 13.58 -6.88
C GLY A 247 -10.40 14.10 -8.09
N TRP A 248 -9.13 13.74 -8.19
CA TRP A 248 -8.27 14.03 -9.33
C TRP A 248 -7.60 12.77 -9.84
N VAL A 249 -7.24 12.78 -11.12
CA VAL A 249 -6.37 11.79 -11.74
C VAL A 249 -5.34 12.51 -12.60
N VAL A 250 -4.09 12.12 -12.47
CA VAL A 250 -2.99 12.52 -13.33
C VAL A 250 -2.61 11.31 -14.17
N ILE A 251 -2.53 11.51 -15.49
CA ILE A 251 -2.04 10.52 -16.44
C ILE A 251 -0.77 11.10 -17.05
N LEU A 252 0.36 10.49 -16.75
CA LEU A 252 1.66 10.84 -17.31
C LEU A 252 1.79 10.20 -18.67
N PRO A 253 2.32 10.92 -19.68
CA PRO A 253 2.73 10.27 -20.91
C PRO A 253 3.76 9.21 -20.55
N GLU A 254 3.65 8.01 -21.13
CA GLU A 254 4.74 7.04 -21.04
C GLU A 254 6.05 7.78 -21.36
N PRO A 255 7.13 7.57 -20.58
CA PRO A 255 8.40 8.17 -20.94
C PRO A 255 8.69 7.74 -22.37
N ALA A 256 8.69 8.72 -23.29
CA ALA A 256 8.99 8.50 -24.69
C ALA A 256 10.47 8.10 -24.78
N GLY A 257 10.80 6.84 -24.49
CA GLY A 257 12.18 6.49 -24.21
C GLY A 257 12.43 5.16 -23.51
N LEU A 258 11.85 4.05 -23.99
CA LEU A 258 12.42 2.71 -23.74
C LEU A 258 12.87 2.01 -25.04
N THR A 259 13.24 2.80 -26.05
CA THR A 259 14.02 2.35 -27.23
C THR A 259 15.45 2.91 -27.28
N ALA A 260 15.96 3.57 -26.22
CA ALA A 260 17.28 4.19 -26.25
C ALA A 260 18.11 3.97 -24.98
N LEU A 261 18.31 2.72 -24.55
CA LEU A 261 19.41 2.39 -23.61
C LEU A 261 19.86 0.91 -23.69
N LEU A 262 20.14 0.43 -24.91
CA LEU A 262 20.95 -0.78 -25.14
C LEU A 262 22.05 -0.59 -26.19
N ALA A 263 22.38 0.66 -26.58
CA ALA A 263 23.41 0.96 -27.57
C ALA A 263 24.52 1.89 -27.04
N CYS A 264 25.11 1.54 -25.89
CA CYS A 264 26.46 2.00 -25.51
C CYS A 264 27.23 0.84 -24.85
N GLY A 265 27.38 -0.25 -25.62
CA GLY A 265 28.12 -1.44 -25.21
C GLY A 265 28.70 -2.16 -26.42
N GLY A 266 29.49 -1.47 -27.24
CA GLY A 266 30.04 -1.99 -28.49
C GLY A 266 31.50 -1.60 -28.71
N VAL A 267 32.40 -2.29 -28.01
CA VAL A 267 33.82 -2.59 -28.32
C VAL A 267 34.50 -1.75 -29.43
N LEU A 268 35.30 -0.77 -29.04
CA LEU A 268 36.39 -0.23 -29.87
C LEU A 268 37.55 -1.24 -29.91
N ARG A 269 37.58 -2.12 -30.92
CA ARG A 269 38.81 -2.85 -31.29
C ARG A 269 39.63 -1.98 -32.25
N ARG A 270 40.75 -1.43 -31.76
CA ARG A 270 41.79 -0.85 -32.62
C ARG A 270 42.44 -1.95 -33.45
N ARG A 271 42.37 -1.87 -34.78
CA ARG A 271 43.29 -2.57 -35.69
C ARG A 271 44.58 -1.75 -35.77
N ARG A 272 45.73 -2.37 -35.45
CA ARG A 272 47.05 -1.88 -35.89
C ARG A 272 47.40 -2.61 -37.19
N ALA A 273 47.86 -1.83 -38.17
CA ALA A 273 48.77 -2.31 -39.21
C ALA A 273 50.16 -2.48 -38.59
#